data_AF-A0A7S6MH68-F1
#
_entry.id   AF-A0A7S6MH68-F1
#
_cell.length_a   1.000
_cell.length_b   1.000
_cell.length_c   1.000
_cell.angle_alpha   90.00
_cell.angle_beta   90.00
_cell.angle_gamma   90.00
#
_symmetry.space_group_name_H-M   'P 1'
#
loop_
_entity.id
_entity.type
_entity.pdbx_description
1 polymer ?
#
loop_
_entity_poly.entity_id
_entity_poly.type
_entity_poly.pdbx_seq_one_letter_code
_entity_poly.pdbx_strand_id
1 'polypeptide(L)'
;MKFLLILLILFPSLSHADEYLGQYSVNQFLPAAIANQYGAGSQFDPRSVLNQFGEYGSRYSNQSTNNPNATDAPRLYDSQGNYRGQLSSNQYDPESISNQFGRFGSQFSPESVHNEFGAGNRFDPDSPNNQFGYGLRVYGR
;
A
#
# COMPACT_ATOMS: atom_id res chain seq x y z
N MET A 1 -25.45 -15.25 -51.45
CA MET A 1 -24.61 -14.24 -50.78
C MET A 1 -25.30 -13.88 -49.46
N LYS A 2 -24.76 -14.30 -48.30
CA LYS A 2 -25.28 -13.93 -46.98
C LYS A 2 -24.16 -13.18 -46.25
N PHE A 3 -24.33 -11.87 -46.07
CA PHE A 3 -23.44 -11.07 -45.25
C PHE A 3 -23.77 -11.34 -43.78
N LEU A 4 -22.84 -11.97 -43.07
CA LEU A 4 -22.88 -12.10 -41.62
C LEU A 4 -22.32 -10.79 -41.03
N LEU A 5 -23.18 -9.99 -40.42
CA LEU A 5 -22.78 -8.78 -39.70
C LEU A 5 -22.30 -9.21 -38.30
N ILE A 6 -20.99 -9.16 -38.06
CA ILE A 6 -20.42 -9.40 -36.71
C ILE A 6 -20.50 -8.07 -35.96
N LEU A 7 -21.39 -8.00 -34.96
CA LEU A 7 -21.46 -6.88 -34.02
C LEU A 7 -20.31 -7.03 -33.02
N LEU A 8 -19.27 -6.23 -33.17
CA LEU A 8 -18.15 -6.15 -32.23
C LEU A 8 -18.59 -5.35 -31.00
N ILE A 9 -19.02 -6.05 -29.94
CA ILE A 9 -19.31 -5.40 -28.65
C ILE A 9 -17.97 -5.09 -27.98
N LEU A 10 -17.58 -3.81 -28.00
CA LEU A 10 -16.43 -3.30 -27.25
C LEU A 10 -16.86 -3.22 -25.78
N PHE A 11 -16.43 -4.17 -24.95
CA PHE A 11 -16.57 -4.05 -23.49
C PHE A 11 -15.53 -3.04 -23.01
N PRO A 12 -15.91 -1.85 -22.51
CA PRO A 12 -14.95 -0.99 -21.84
C PRO A 12 -14.50 -1.75 -20.57
N SER A 13 -13.22 -2.04 -20.49
CA SER A 13 -12.60 -2.53 -19.26
C SER A 13 -12.91 -1.49 -18.18
N LEU A 14 -13.71 -1.85 -17.16
CA LEU A 14 -13.86 -1.00 -15.99
C LEU A 14 -12.48 -0.91 -15.34
N SER A 15 -11.81 0.23 -15.46
CA SER A 15 -10.65 0.53 -14.65
C SER A 15 -11.17 0.81 -13.25
N HIS A 16 -10.88 -0.08 -12.30
CA HIS A 16 -11.07 0.23 -10.88
C HIS A 16 -10.11 1.37 -10.52
N ALA A 17 -10.63 2.40 -9.85
CA ALA A 17 -9.82 3.51 -9.37
C ALA A 17 -9.10 3.06 -8.10
N ASP A 18 -7.81 3.38 -7.99
CA ASP A 18 -7.03 3.06 -6.79
C ASP A 18 -7.72 3.68 -5.55
N GLU A 19 -7.97 2.86 -4.53
CA GLU A 19 -8.71 3.23 -3.32
C GLU A 19 -7.74 3.75 -2.25
N TYR A 20 -8.02 4.92 -1.67
CA TYR A 20 -7.19 5.45 -0.59
C TYR A 20 -7.50 4.77 0.75
N LEU A 21 -6.51 4.11 1.34
CA LEU A 21 -6.65 3.30 2.57
C LEU A 21 -6.11 3.99 3.83
N GLY A 22 -5.44 5.13 3.68
CA GLY A 22 -4.84 5.88 4.79
C GLY A 22 -3.36 6.18 4.59
N GLN A 23 -2.64 6.33 5.69
CA GLN A 23 -1.23 6.70 5.74
C GLN A 23 -0.42 5.68 6.53
N TYR A 24 0.68 5.21 5.95
CA TYR A 24 1.70 4.46 6.64
C TYR A 24 2.59 5.43 7.42
N SER A 25 2.29 5.57 8.72
CA SER A 25 2.96 6.50 9.64
C SER A 25 2.93 5.96 11.07
N VAL A 26 4.02 6.18 11.81
CA VAL A 26 4.09 5.94 13.27
C VAL A 26 3.31 6.97 14.08
N ASN A 27 2.90 8.09 13.48
CA ASN A 27 2.12 9.13 14.15
C ASN A 27 0.65 8.69 14.34
N GLN A 28 0.39 7.96 15.41
CA GLN A 28 -0.94 7.43 15.78
C GLN A 28 -2.01 8.50 16.05
N PHE A 29 -1.64 9.77 16.17
CA PHE A 29 -2.62 10.85 16.37
C PHE A 29 -3.27 11.32 15.07
N LEU A 30 -2.71 10.94 13.92
CA LEU A 30 -3.31 11.23 12.63
C LEU A 30 -4.55 10.34 12.44
N PRO A 31 -5.72 10.90 12.11
CA PRO A 31 -6.90 10.10 11.78
C PRO A 31 -6.67 9.15 10.60
N ALA A 32 -5.82 9.56 9.65
CA ALA A 32 -5.48 8.77 8.47
C ALA A 32 -4.38 7.72 8.73
N ALA A 33 -3.66 7.75 9.84
CA ALA A 33 -2.60 6.76 10.08
C ALA A 33 -3.20 5.36 10.25
N ILE A 34 -2.67 4.38 9.53
CA ILE A 34 -3.07 2.97 9.70
C ILE A 34 -2.67 2.43 11.08
N ALA A 35 -1.74 3.08 11.78
CA ALA A 35 -1.40 2.79 13.16
C ALA A 35 -2.46 3.31 14.16
N ASN A 36 -3.35 4.21 13.73
CA ASN A 36 -4.43 4.75 14.56
C ASN A 36 -5.65 3.82 14.54
N GLN A 37 -5.81 3.02 15.61
CA GLN A 37 -6.92 2.09 15.78
C GLN A 37 -8.32 2.73 15.85
N TYR A 38 -8.40 4.05 16.07
CA TYR A 38 -9.66 4.80 16.08
C TYR A 38 -9.91 5.52 14.75
N GLY A 39 -8.96 5.45 13.82
CA GLY A 39 -9.03 6.04 12.48
C GLY A 39 -8.91 4.98 11.39
N ALA A 40 -8.08 5.25 10.37
CA ALA A 40 -7.85 4.34 9.24
C ALA A 40 -7.35 2.94 9.65
N GLY A 41 -6.73 2.81 10.82
CA GLY A 41 -6.29 1.54 11.39
C GLY A 41 -7.38 0.75 12.13
N SER A 42 -8.63 1.21 12.16
CA SER A 42 -9.70 0.52 12.88
C SER A 42 -9.93 -0.89 12.36
N GLN A 43 -9.88 -1.89 13.24
CA GLN A 43 -10.17 -3.29 12.90
C GLN A 43 -11.62 -3.53 12.46
N PHE A 44 -12.52 -2.59 12.74
CA PHE A 44 -13.93 -2.67 12.38
C PHE A 44 -14.24 -2.00 11.03
N ASP A 45 -13.28 -1.25 10.47
CA ASP A 45 -13.41 -0.72 9.12
C ASP A 45 -13.14 -1.85 8.10
N PRO A 46 -14.09 -2.20 7.21
CA PRO A 46 -13.89 -3.23 6.18
C PRO A 46 -12.68 -2.99 5.27
N ARG A 47 -12.25 -1.73 5.10
CA ARG A 47 -11.13 -1.32 4.24
C ARG A 47 -9.80 -1.19 4.98
N SER A 48 -9.81 -1.27 6.30
CA SER A 48 -8.58 -1.15 7.08
C SER A 48 -7.63 -2.30 6.77
N VAL A 49 -6.36 -1.97 6.57
CA VAL A 49 -5.26 -2.95 6.44
C VAL A 49 -5.02 -3.75 7.73
N LEU A 50 -5.61 -3.32 8.85
CA LEU A 50 -5.60 -4.03 10.13
C LEU A 50 -6.86 -4.87 10.38
N ASN A 51 -7.86 -4.80 9.50
CA ASN A 51 -9.02 -5.68 9.58
C ASN A 51 -8.69 -7.06 9.01
N GLN A 52 -8.51 -8.04 9.90
CA GLN A 52 -8.18 -9.42 9.56
C GLN A 52 -9.24 -10.16 8.70
N PHE A 53 -10.45 -9.62 8.61
CA PHE A 53 -11.52 -10.13 7.75
C PHE A 53 -11.74 -9.27 6.50
N GLY A 54 -11.06 -8.13 6.42
CA GLY A 54 -11.16 -7.17 5.32
C GLY A 54 -10.30 -7.56 4.11
N GLU A 55 -10.56 -6.89 3.00
CA GLU A 55 -9.87 -7.11 1.72
C GLU A 55 -8.37 -6.82 1.82
N TYR A 56 -7.98 -5.76 2.53
CA TYR A 56 -6.58 -5.35 2.62
C TYR A 56 -5.85 -5.89 3.87
N GLY A 57 -6.56 -6.42 4.86
CA GLY A 57 -5.96 -6.94 6.10
C GLY A 57 -6.04 -8.45 6.30
N SER A 58 -6.82 -9.18 5.50
CA SER A 58 -6.99 -10.63 5.66
C SER A 58 -5.84 -11.46 5.09
N ARG A 59 -5.52 -12.58 5.74
CA ARG A 59 -4.52 -13.55 5.26
C ARG A 59 -4.89 -14.30 3.96
N TYR A 60 -6.04 -14.00 3.36
CA TYR A 60 -6.59 -14.75 2.22
C TYR A 60 -6.70 -13.91 0.95
N SER A 61 -6.91 -12.60 1.08
CA SER A 61 -7.05 -11.71 -0.07
C SER A 61 -5.73 -11.55 -0.82
N ASN A 62 -5.80 -11.47 -2.15
CA ASN A 62 -4.65 -11.17 -2.99
C ASN A 62 -4.18 -9.71 -2.90
N GLN A 63 -5.00 -8.85 -2.27
CA GLN A 63 -4.72 -7.44 -2.05
C GLN A 63 -4.31 -7.13 -0.61
N SER A 64 -4.12 -8.14 0.22
CA SER A 64 -3.81 -7.92 1.62
C SER A 64 -2.33 -7.70 1.89
N THR A 65 -2.06 -6.80 2.83
CA THR A 65 -0.74 -6.64 3.46
C THR A 65 -0.28 -7.90 4.19
N ASN A 66 -1.20 -8.69 4.75
CA ASN A 66 -0.93 -9.81 5.65
C ASN A 66 -0.94 -11.18 4.95
N ASN A 67 -1.17 -11.22 3.64
CA ASN A 67 -1.07 -12.44 2.85
C ASN A 67 0.35 -12.53 2.23
N PRO A 68 1.19 -13.50 2.64
CA PRO A 68 2.54 -13.63 2.10
C PRO A 68 2.59 -14.03 0.62
N ASN A 69 1.45 -14.46 0.05
CA ASN A 69 1.31 -14.80 -1.36
C ASN A 69 0.49 -13.74 -2.14
N ALA A 70 0.18 -12.59 -1.53
CA ALA A 70 -0.45 -11.48 -2.25
C ALA A 70 0.43 -11.01 -3.40
N THR A 71 -0.20 -10.78 -4.55
CA THR A 71 0.45 -10.26 -5.77
C THR A 71 -0.02 -8.86 -6.13
N ASP A 72 -0.98 -8.30 -5.38
CA ASP A 72 -1.51 -6.95 -5.61
C ASP A 72 -1.71 -6.20 -4.28
N ALA A 73 -0.69 -6.27 -3.41
CA ALA A 73 -0.71 -5.62 -2.11
C ALA A 73 -0.76 -4.08 -2.23
N PRO A 74 -1.21 -3.37 -1.18
CA PRO A 74 -1.39 -1.93 -1.23
C PRO A 74 -0.09 -1.18 -1.49
N ARG A 75 -0.18 -0.10 -2.24
CA ARG A 75 0.96 0.68 -2.74
C ARG A 75 1.20 1.91 -1.91
N LEU A 76 2.48 2.28 -1.77
CA LEU A 76 2.91 3.43 -0.99
C LEU A 76 3.38 4.56 -1.91
N TYR A 77 2.95 5.79 -1.61
CA TYR A 77 3.35 6.99 -2.31
C TYR A 77 3.66 8.12 -1.34
N ASP A 78 4.71 8.89 -1.62
CA ASP A 78 4.99 10.13 -0.88
C ASP A 78 4.04 11.27 -1.30
N SER A 79 4.19 12.46 -0.72
CA SER A 79 3.34 13.62 -1.06
C SER A 79 3.53 14.11 -2.51
N GLN A 80 4.70 13.87 -3.10
CA GLN A 80 5.06 14.22 -4.48
C GLN A 80 4.55 13.20 -5.51
N GLY A 81 4.02 12.06 -5.05
CA GLY A 81 3.53 10.99 -5.90
C GLY A 81 4.61 10.00 -6.33
N ASN A 82 5.80 10.07 -5.75
CA ASN A 82 6.82 9.07 -6.00
C ASN A 82 6.44 7.77 -5.29
N TYR A 83 6.60 6.67 -6.02
CA TYR A 83 6.34 5.32 -5.50
C TYR A 83 7.38 4.91 -4.45
N ARG A 84 6.93 4.17 -3.43
CA ARG A 84 7.72 3.74 -2.26
C ARG A 84 7.54 2.25 -1.92
N GLY A 85 7.15 1.44 -2.90
CA GLY A 85 6.96 0.00 -2.73
C GLY A 85 5.55 -0.40 -2.32
N GLN A 86 5.39 -1.68 -2.02
CA GLN A 86 4.15 -2.28 -1.55
C GLN A 86 4.22 -2.52 -0.04
N LEU A 87 3.14 -2.19 0.65
CA LEU A 87 2.88 -2.58 2.03
C LEU A 87 2.50 -4.07 2.06
N SER A 88 3.50 -4.94 1.97
CA SER A 88 3.32 -6.39 1.88
C SER A 88 4.16 -7.11 2.94
N SER A 89 3.66 -8.24 3.42
CA SER A 89 4.38 -9.20 4.28
C SER A 89 5.21 -10.21 3.48
N ASN A 90 5.08 -10.22 2.16
CA ASN A 90 5.90 -11.08 1.29
C ASN A 90 7.35 -10.58 1.30
N GLN A 91 8.25 -11.33 1.96
CA GLN A 91 9.67 -11.00 2.05
C GLN A 91 10.47 -11.26 0.76
N TYR A 92 9.86 -11.92 -0.24
CA TYR A 92 10.50 -12.29 -1.50
C TYR A 92 10.08 -11.42 -2.68
N ASP A 93 9.00 -10.65 -2.53
CA ASP A 93 8.56 -9.71 -3.55
C ASP A 93 9.59 -8.56 -3.65
N PRO A 94 10.14 -8.26 -4.84
CA PRO A 94 11.09 -7.16 -5.03
C PRO A 94 10.51 -5.77 -4.70
N GLU A 95 9.19 -5.60 -4.79
CA GLU A 95 8.50 -4.34 -4.52
C GLU A 95 8.07 -4.21 -3.04
N SER A 96 8.12 -5.29 -2.26
CA SER A 96 7.69 -5.30 -0.86
C SER A 96 8.66 -4.56 0.06
N ILE A 97 8.11 -3.73 0.96
CA ILE A 97 8.91 -3.11 2.03
C ILE A 97 9.41 -4.12 3.06
N SER A 98 8.83 -5.33 3.11
CA SER A 98 9.31 -6.41 4.00
C SER A 98 10.47 -7.21 3.41
N ASN A 99 10.82 -6.98 2.14
CA ASN A 99 12.00 -7.59 1.53
C ASN A 99 13.26 -6.80 1.92
N GLN A 100 13.98 -7.30 2.92
CA GLN A 100 15.22 -6.69 3.45
C GLN A 100 16.37 -6.58 2.42
N PHE A 101 16.28 -7.28 1.30
CA PHE A 101 17.23 -7.18 0.19
C PHE A 101 16.67 -6.40 -1.01
N GLY A 102 15.37 -6.08 -0.97
CA GLY A 102 14.65 -5.39 -2.01
C GLY A 102 14.88 -3.87 -1.99
N ARG A 103 14.47 -3.23 -3.09
CA ARG A 103 14.65 -1.78 -3.30
C ARG A 103 13.94 -0.93 -2.24
N PHE A 104 12.78 -1.36 -1.76
CA PHE A 104 11.95 -0.58 -0.83
C PHE A 104 12.00 -1.06 0.62
N GLY A 105 12.59 -2.23 0.88
CA GLY A 105 12.74 -2.79 2.23
C GLY A 105 14.18 -2.85 2.76
N SER A 106 15.19 -2.74 1.89
CA SER A 106 16.59 -2.78 2.32
C SER A 106 17.01 -1.53 3.07
N GLN A 107 17.68 -1.69 4.21
CA GLN A 107 18.27 -0.57 4.97
C GLN A 107 19.34 0.22 4.19
N PHE A 108 19.86 -0.34 3.10
CA PHE A 108 20.92 0.29 2.29
C PHE A 108 20.37 1.04 1.07
N SER A 109 19.10 0.86 0.72
CA SER A 109 18.49 1.53 -0.43
C SER A 109 18.02 2.94 -0.03
N PRO A 110 18.33 4.00 -0.80
CA PRO A 110 17.82 5.34 -0.51
C PRO A 110 16.29 5.46 -0.62
N GLU A 111 15.64 4.56 -1.35
CA GLU A 111 14.17 4.57 -1.55
C GLU A 111 13.42 3.77 -0.49
N SER A 112 14.14 3.08 0.38
CA SER A 112 13.57 2.22 1.40
C SER A 112 13.07 3.01 2.60
N VAL A 113 11.89 2.60 3.09
CA VAL A 113 11.30 3.10 4.33
C VAL A 113 12.09 2.67 5.58
N HIS A 114 13.03 1.74 5.42
CA HIS A 114 13.92 1.25 6.47
C HIS A 114 15.33 1.87 6.42
N ASN A 115 15.61 2.76 5.45
CA ASN A 115 16.86 3.50 5.42
C ASN A 115 16.70 4.88 6.08
N GLU A 116 17.39 5.09 7.21
CA GLU A 116 17.35 6.33 8.00
C GLU A 116 17.92 7.56 7.27
N PHE A 117 18.72 7.35 6.22
CA PHE A 117 19.27 8.42 5.38
C PHE A 117 18.47 8.60 4.08
N GLY A 118 17.45 7.78 3.86
CA GLY A 118 16.59 7.76 2.66
C GLY A 118 15.13 8.05 2.97
N ALA A 119 14.21 7.36 2.31
CA ALA A 119 12.77 7.51 2.51
C ALA A 119 12.30 7.18 3.94
N GLY A 120 13.11 6.47 4.73
CA GLY A 120 12.87 6.21 6.16
C GLY A 120 13.38 7.30 7.10
N ASN A 121 13.93 8.42 6.61
CA ASN A 121 14.52 9.47 7.44
C ASN A 121 13.51 10.09 8.41
N ARG A 122 13.79 10.04 9.72
CA ARG A 122 12.89 10.51 10.79
C ARG A 122 12.59 12.01 10.79
N PHE A 123 13.31 12.81 10.00
CA PHE A 123 13.11 14.26 9.88
C PHE A 123 12.31 14.62 8.62
N ASP A 124 12.13 13.69 7.69
CA ASP A 124 11.30 13.88 6.50
C ASP A 124 9.80 13.79 6.88
N PRO A 125 8.95 14.78 6.55
CA PRO A 125 7.51 14.72 6.81
C PRO A 125 6.79 13.53 6.16
N ASP A 126 7.28 13.03 5.03
CA ASP A 126 6.69 11.88 4.32
C ASP A 126 7.20 10.53 4.83
N SER A 127 8.24 10.53 5.66
CA SER A 127 8.78 9.29 6.22
C SER A 127 7.78 8.65 7.19
N PRO A 128 7.52 7.33 7.06
CA PRO A 128 6.72 6.59 8.04
C PRO A 128 7.28 6.66 9.45
N ASN A 129 8.60 6.88 9.61
CA ASN A 129 9.29 6.89 10.89
C ASN A 129 9.31 8.28 11.57
N ASN A 130 8.76 9.31 10.93
CA ASN A 130 8.66 10.63 11.52
C ASN A 130 7.43 10.73 12.43
N GLN A 131 7.66 10.80 13.74
CA GLN A 131 6.65 10.95 14.80
C GLN A 131 5.75 12.20 14.66
N PHE A 132 6.16 13.20 13.89
CA PHE A 132 5.37 14.41 13.59
C PHE A 132 4.96 14.51 12.12
N GLY A 133 5.43 13.59 11.28
CA GLY A 133 5.16 13.55 9.85
C GLY A 133 3.80 12.95 9.53
N TYR A 134 3.40 13.10 8.27
CA TYR A 134 2.18 12.51 7.71
C TYR A 134 2.42 11.08 7.20
N GLY A 135 3.66 10.72 6.89
CA GLY A 135 4.01 9.41 6.35
C GLY A 135 3.54 9.22 4.90
N LEU A 136 3.54 7.97 4.45
CA LEU A 136 3.25 7.63 3.06
C LEU A 136 1.78 7.32 2.85
N ARG A 137 1.20 7.79 1.75
CA ARG A 137 -0.18 7.45 1.34
C ARG A 137 -0.26 6.00 0.90
N VAL A 138 -1.29 5.29 1.37
CA VAL A 138 -1.56 3.88 1.07
C VAL A 138 -2.74 3.78 0.10
N TYR A 139 -2.55 3.06 -1.01
CA TYR A 139 -3.59 2.84 -2.01
C TYR A 139 -3.80 1.35 -2.32
N GLY A 140 -5.05 0.90 -2.26
CA GLY A 140 -5.54 -0.41 -2.73
C GLY A 140 -6.07 -0.34 -4.17
N ARG A 141 -6.47 -1.47 -4.74
CA ARG A 141 -6.90 -1.60 -6.14
C ARG A 141 -8.25 -2.27 -6.32
#